data_AF-A0A5C5ZU90-F1
#
_entry.id   AF-A0A5C5ZU90-F1
#
_cell.length_a   1.000
_cell.length_b   1.000
_cell.length_c   1.000
_cell.angle_alpha   90.00
_cell.angle_beta   90.00
_cell.angle_gamma   90.00
#
_symmetry.space_group_name_H-M   'P 1'
#
loop_
_entity.id
_entity.type
_entity.pdbx_description
1 polymer ?
#
loop_
_entity_poly.entity_id
_entity_poly.type
_entity_poly.pdbx_seq_one_letter_code
_entity_poly.pdbx_strand_id
1 'polypeptide(L)'
;MARFASLFAALLLALLLSVASTQASDWARFRGPNGSGVSPDPAPPAEWSDEKNLAWRVELPGPGSSCPIVVGDKVLVTCWIGYGLDRDEPGDQANLKRELVCLSRATGDKLWSATEPAKLPEDEYSGMFTQHGYASHTPTSDGERVYVYYGKSGALAYDMDGKELWRRDCGDGSGRNDWGSAASPILYNNLLICSATAESNALIALDKTTGAVVWRYAEEGWDGVWSTPILVETHGRTELVLSVPGKVLALAPETGEVLWNCPAGEGDSVSSSAITADGVIYTITGRDGAMAVRAGGSGEVEESQVEWRENLRGGIGTALVHDGLIYWSSRGMMNCVDAATGEEVYQERLVVDEAPQADAPAEAAEGEAGESGDAPRRRGRRGGRGGSRGYASPVVAGDYLYNTGRDGTFHVVRLGREYDLAAVNKLADGGDFSATPALSDGMMLVRSSKYLYCIKAEGDAVAKNFPLNAVDGPTASQR
;
A
#
# COMPACT_ATOMS: atom_id res chain seq x y z
N MET A 1 -9.62 -51.63 34.99
CA MET A 1 -8.73 -50.43 34.99
C MET A 1 -8.08 -50.18 33.63
N ALA A 2 -7.52 -51.19 32.94
CA ALA A 2 -6.86 -50.98 31.64
C ALA A 2 -7.75 -50.36 30.52
N ARG A 3 -9.05 -50.71 30.43
CA ARG A 3 -9.97 -50.14 29.42
C ARG A 3 -10.34 -48.67 29.67
N PHE A 4 -10.30 -48.20 30.92
CA PHE A 4 -10.54 -46.80 31.25
C PHE A 4 -9.32 -45.91 30.94
N ALA A 5 -8.11 -46.46 31.07
CA ALA A 5 -6.88 -45.75 30.72
C ALA A 5 -6.76 -45.51 29.20
N SER A 6 -7.19 -46.46 28.36
CA SER A 6 -7.14 -46.31 26.90
C SER A 6 -8.15 -45.30 26.35
N LEU A 7 -9.35 -45.18 26.94
CA LEU A 7 -10.32 -44.16 26.56
C LEU A 7 -9.87 -42.75 26.99
N PHE A 8 -9.21 -42.62 28.15
CA PHE A 8 -8.70 -41.35 28.62
C PHE A 8 -7.52 -40.84 27.78
N ALA A 9 -6.63 -41.74 27.34
CA ALA A 9 -5.52 -41.42 26.45
C ALA A 9 -5.99 -41.02 25.04
N ALA A 10 -7.04 -41.67 24.51
CA ALA A 10 -7.64 -41.28 23.22
C ALA A 10 -8.34 -39.92 23.27
N LEU A 11 -9.00 -39.58 24.40
CA LEU A 11 -9.61 -38.27 24.60
C LEU A 11 -8.56 -37.15 24.72
N LEU A 12 -7.44 -37.41 25.42
CA LEU A 12 -6.32 -36.47 25.54
C LEU A 12 -5.60 -36.24 24.21
N LEU A 13 -5.44 -37.28 23.39
CA LEU A 13 -4.85 -37.15 22.05
C LEU A 13 -5.79 -36.39 21.09
N ALA A 14 -7.11 -36.60 21.20
CA ALA A 14 -8.10 -35.82 20.44
C ALA A 14 -8.17 -34.36 20.90
N LEU A 15 -7.98 -34.07 22.20
CA LEU A 15 -7.91 -32.70 22.73
C LEU A 15 -6.61 -31.97 22.34
N LEU A 16 -5.50 -32.70 22.21
CA LEU A 16 -4.20 -32.17 21.76
C LEU A 16 -4.15 -31.94 20.23
N LEU A 17 -4.98 -32.65 19.46
CA LEU A 17 -5.13 -32.45 18.01
C LEU A 17 -6.14 -31.34 17.64
N SER A 18 -6.92 -30.85 18.60
CA SER A 18 -7.97 -29.82 18.36
C SER A 18 -7.56 -28.40 18.75
N VAL A 19 -6.28 -28.14 19.03
CA VAL A 19 -5.74 -26.78 19.21
C VAL A 19 -4.55 -26.54 18.29
N ALA A 20 -4.68 -26.93 17.02
CA ALA A 20 -4.11 -26.08 15.99
C ALA A 20 -5.04 -24.86 15.91
N SER A 21 -4.86 -23.90 16.82
CA SER A 21 -5.31 -22.55 16.54
C SER A 21 -4.60 -22.18 15.25
N THR A 22 -5.32 -22.18 14.14
CA THR A 22 -4.92 -21.44 12.95
C THR A 22 -4.77 -20.02 13.42
N GLN A 23 -3.55 -19.63 13.81
CA GLN A 23 -3.24 -18.22 14.02
C GLN A 23 -3.52 -17.58 12.68
N ALA A 24 -4.49 -16.69 12.66
CA ALA A 24 -4.79 -15.88 11.50
C ALA A 24 -3.48 -15.26 10.99
N SER A 25 -3.23 -15.33 9.67
CA SER A 25 -1.92 -14.92 9.17
C SER A 25 -1.73 -13.41 9.29
N ASP A 26 -0.56 -12.98 9.76
CA ASP A 26 -0.26 -11.56 9.90
C ASP A 26 -0.07 -10.91 8.53
N TRP A 27 -0.53 -9.65 8.44
CA TRP A 27 -0.29 -8.77 7.29
C TRP A 27 0.61 -7.63 7.76
N ALA A 28 1.84 -7.98 8.15
CA ALA A 28 2.68 -7.16 9.01
C ALA A 28 3.37 -5.96 8.32
N ARG A 29 3.16 -5.73 7.02
CA ARG A 29 3.80 -4.64 6.26
C ARG A 29 2.97 -4.23 5.03
N PHE A 30 3.39 -3.17 4.35
CA PHE A 30 2.81 -2.75 3.06
C PHE A 30 2.70 -3.94 2.10
N ARG A 31 1.48 -4.18 1.59
CA ARG A 31 1.14 -5.30 0.68
C ARG A 31 1.47 -6.71 1.21
N GLY A 32 1.57 -6.88 2.53
CA GLY A 32 1.63 -8.20 3.15
C GLY A 32 2.95 -8.93 2.97
N PRO A 33 2.95 -10.27 2.97
CA PRO A 33 4.16 -11.08 2.86
C PRO A 33 5.03 -10.65 1.67
N ASN A 34 6.27 -10.25 1.97
CA ASN A 34 7.24 -9.69 1.02
C ASN A 34 6.75 -8.52 0.13
N GLY A 35 5.68 -7.83 0.52
CA GLY A 35 5.06 -6.78 -0.30
C GLY A 35 4.40 -7.29 -1.59
N SER A 36 4.11 -8.59 -1.68
CA SER A 36 3.57 -9.25 -2.87
C SER A 36 2.16 -8.81 -3.25
N GLY A 37 1.35 -8.40 -2.27
CA GLY A 37 -0.08 -8.17 -2.42
C GLY A 37 -0.89 -9.47 -2.50
N VAL A 38 -0.29 -10.63 -2.21
CA VAL A 38 -0.93 -11.95 -2.28
C VAL A 38 -1.07 -12.51 -0.86
N SER A 39 -2.27 -12.91 -0.50
CA SER A 39 -2.58 -13.54 0.78
C SER A 39 -2.62 -15.07 0.64
N PRO A 40 -2.03 -15.83 1.59
CA PRO A 40 -2.21 -17.27 1.66
C PRO A 40 -3.55 -17.68 2.30
N ASP A 41 -4.30 -16.73 2.85
CA ASP A 41 -5.53 -16.99 3.59
C ASP A 41 -6.74 -17.16 2.67
N PRO A 42 -7.87 -17.68 3.19
CA PRO A 42 -9.13 -17.68 2.47
C PRO A 42 -9.52 -16.29 1.96
N ALA A 43 -10.19 -16.28 0.81
CA ALA A 43 -10.66 -15.05 0.21
C ALA A 43 -11.72 -14.34 1.08
N PRO A 44 -11.62 -13.01 1.28
CA PRO A 44 -12.73 -12.21 1.78
C PRO A 44 -13.99 -12.34 0.91
N PRO A 45 -15.18 -11.95 1.41
CA PRO A 45 -16.39 -11.98 0.60
C PRO A 45 -16.25 -11.11 -0.65
N ALA A 46 -16.82 -11.57 -1.77
CA ALA A 46 -16.80 -10.82 -3.03
C ALA A 46 -17.76 -9.62 -3.02
N GLU A 47 -18.80 -9.65 -2.19
CA GLU A 47 -19.81 -8.60 -2.11
C GLU A 47 -19.91 -8.04 -0.69
N TRP A 48 -20.03 -6.72 -0.56
CA TRP A 48 -20.24 -6.02 0.71
C TRP A 48 -20.96 -4.68 0.51
N SER A 49 -21.57 -4.16 1.58
CA SER A 49 -22.13 -2.82 1.67
C SER A 49 -22.00 -2.30 3.10
N ASP A 50 -22.58 -1.14 3.42
CA ASP A 50 -22.72 -0.67 4.80
C ASP A 50 -23.54 -1.62 5.69
N GLU A 51 -24.33 -2.52 5.09
CA GLU A 51 -25.24 -3.44 5.78
C GLU A 51 -24.92 -4.93 5.57
N LYS A 52 -24.06 -5.26 4.60
CA LYS A 52 -23.71 -6.63 4.20
C LYS A 52 -22.22 -6.87 4.34
N ASN A 53 -21.83 -7.94 5.04
CA ASN A 53 -20.44 -8.37 5.15
C ASN A 53 -19.48 -7.29 5.70
N LEU A 54 -20.04 -6.33 6.45
CA LEU A 54 -19.29 -5.31 7.19
C LEU A 54 -19.26 -5.72 8.67
N ALA A 55 -18.10 -6.17 9.12
CA ALA A 55 -17.87 -6.58 10.51
C ALA A 55 -17.93 -5.37 11.45
N TRP A 56 -17.13 -4.34 11.15
CA TRP A 56 -17.09 -3.09 11.90
C TRP A 56 -16.56 -1.95 11.04
N ARG A 57 -16.85 -0.72 11.46
CA ARG A 57 -16.21 0.51 10.95
C ARG A 57 -15.90 1.43 12.13
N VAL A 58 -14.76 2.11 12.09
CA VAL A 58 -14.33 3.05 13.13
C VAL A 58 -13.81 4.33 12.50
N GLU A 59 -14.17 5.47 13.10
CA GLU A 59 -13.64 6.77 12.70
C GLU A 59 -12.18 6.90 13.14
N LEU A 60 -11.32 7.33 12.23
CA LEU A 60 -9.90 7.57 12.50
C LEU A 60 -9.69 8.99 13.03
N PRO A 61 -8.70 9.22 13.91
CA PRO A 61 -8.45 10.54 14.50
C PRO A 61 -8.04 11.61 13.47
N GLY A 62 -7.58 11.16 12.30
CA GLY A 62 -7.24 12.00 11.18
C GLY A 62 -6.99 11.21 9.91
N PRO A 63 -6.79 11.92 8.79
CA PRO A 63 -6.49 11.32 7.50
C PRO A 63 -5.09 10.66 7.46
N GLY A 64 -4.85 9.92 6.39
CA GLY A 64 -3.64 9.12 6.16
C GLY A 64 -3.77 8.29 4.89
N SER A 65 -2.63 7.90 4.32
CA SER A 65 -2.56 7.06 3.11
C SER A 65 -1.84 5.73 3.37
N SER A 66 -1.32 5.53 4.58
CA SER A 66 -0.73 4.27 5.02
C SER A 66 -1.74 3.14 4.95
N CYS A 67 -1.27 1.96 4.56
CA CYS A 67 -2.10 0.77 4.58
C CYS A 67 -2.26 0.27 6.02
N PRO A 68 -3.38 -0.36 6.38
CA PRO A 68 -3.46 -1.08 7.64
C PRO A 68 -2.47 -2.26 7.64
N ILE A 69 -1.92 -2.60 8.80
CA ILE A 69 -1.23 -3.87 9.04
C ILE A 69 -1.98 -4.68 10.10
N VAL A 70 -1.84 -6.01 10.03
CA VAL A 70 -2.42 -6.94 11.01
C VAL A 70 -1.29 -7.68 11.70
N VAL A 71 -1.28 -7.65 13.03
CA VAL A 71 -0.30 -8.36 13.89
C VAL A 71 -1.06 -9.00 15.05
N GLY A 72 -1.26 -10.31 14.97
CA GLY A 72 -2.07 -11.08 15.91
C GLY A 72 -3.50 -10.53 16.02
N ASP A 73 -3.82 -10.02 17.21
CA ASP A 73 -5.13 -9.43 17.55
C ASP A 73 -5.21 -7.92 17.30
N LYS A 74 -4.16 -7.31 16.73
CA LYS A 74 -4.05 -5.86 16.53
C LYS A 74 -4.10 -5.48 15.06
N VAL A 75 -4.71 -4.33 14.82
CA VAL A 75 -4.65 -3.61 13.55
C VAL A 75 -3.96 -2.28 13.79
N LEU A 76 -2.92 -1.97 13.01
CA LEU A 76 -2.19 -0.71 13.14
C LEU A 76 -2.23 0.10 11.85
N VAL A 77 -2.36 1.41 11.99
CA VAL A 77 -2.42 2.38 10.89
C VAL A 77 -1.84 3.73 11.34
N THR A 78 -1.33 4.53 10.41
CA THR A 78 -0.83 5.88 10.72
C THR A 78 -1.79 6.97 10.21
N CYS A 79 -1.87 8.05 10.97
CA CYS A 79 -2.66 9.24 10.69
C CYS A 79 -1.81 10.51 10.86
N TRP A 80 -2.24 11.62 10.28
CA TRP A 80 -1.78 12.96 10.68
C TRP A 80 -2.95 13.77 11.23
N ILE A 81 -2.65 14.70 12.14
CA ILE A 81 -3.64 15.57 12.78
C ILE A 81 -3.12 17.00 12.94
N GLY A 82 -4.02 17.95 13.18
CA GLY A 82 -3.72 19.33 13.60
C GLY A 82 -3.36 20.32 12.49
N TYR A 83 -2.99 19.85 11.29
CA TYR A 83 -2.68 20.67 10.11
C TYR A 83 -3.08 19.90 8.84
N GLY A 84 -3.39 20.61 7.75
CA GLY A 84 -3.72 20.02 6.46
C GLY A 84 -5.00 19.18 6.47
N LEU A 85 -6.00 19.60 7.27
CA LEU A 85 -7.31 18.93 7.36
C LEU A 85 -8.34 19.53 6.39
N ASP A 86 -8.10 20.77 5.96
CA ASP A 86 -8.81 21.47 4.91
C ASP A 86 -7.79 21.97 3.87
N ARG A 87 -8.17 21.96 2.59
CA ARG A 87 -7.26 22.32 1.49
C ARG A 87 -7.12 23.85 1.34
N ASP A 88 -8.18 24.59 1.62
CA ASP A 88 -8.20 26.04 1.47
C ASP A 88 -7.70 26.72 2.74
N GLU A 89 -7.92 26.09 3.91
CA GLU A 89 -7.47 26.56 5.21
C GLU A 89 -6.66 25.48 5.96
N PRO A 90 -5.42 25.18 5.53
CA PRO A 90 -4.62 24.08 6.09
C PRO A 90 -4.22 24.29 7.55
N GLY A 91 -4.28 25.52 8.07
CA GLY A 91 -3.94 25.86 9.44
C GLY A 91 -2.45 26.14 9.66
N ASP A 92 -2.00 26.09 10.92
CA ASP A 92 -0.60 26.31 11.30
C ASP A 92 0.17 24.99 11.37
N GLN A 93 1.25 24.88 10.60
CA GLN A 93 2.09 23.68 10.53
C GLN A 93 2.73 23.34 11.89
N ALA A 94 2.83 24.30 12.82
CA ALA A 94 3.25 24.03 14.20
C ALA A 94 2.32 23.07 14.96
N ASN A 95 1.07 22.91 14.52
CA ASN A 95 0.10 21.98 15.10
C ASN A 95 0.15 20.58 14.48
N LEU A 96 0.96 20.39 13.43
CA LEU A 96 1.06 19.13 12.71
C LEU A 96 1.65 18.03 13.61
N LYS A 97 0.93 16.92 13.71
CA LYS A 97 1.37 15.72 14.43
C LYS A 97 1.17 14.47 13.60
N ARG A 98 1.92 13.42 13.93
CA ARG A 98 1.79 12.05 13.44
C ARG A 98 1.17 11.20 14.52
N GLU A 99 0.30 10.26 14.16
CA GLU A 99 -0.32 9.37 15.12
C GLU A 99 -0.26 7.93 14.60
N LEU A 100 0.32 7.03 15.38
CA LEU A 100 0.20 5.59 15.20
C LEU A 100 -1.01 5.12 16.01
N VAL A 101 -2.01 4.56 15.34
CA VAL A 101 -3.25 4.10 15.95
C VAL A 101 -3.23 2.58 15.99
N CYS A 102 -3.52 2.01 17.16
CA CYS A 102 -3.69 0.57 17.33
C CYS A 102 -5.13 0.25 17.74
N LEU A 103 -5.73 -0.69 17.01
CA LEU A 103 -7.11 -1.09 17.15
C LEU A 103 -7.20 -2.60 17.39
N SER A 104 -8.25 -3.01 18.09
CA SER A 104 -8.66 -4.40 18.21
C SER A 104 -9.06 -4.91 16.83
N ARG A 105 -8.45 -6.00 16.37
CA ARG A 105 -8.81 -6.65 15.11
C ARG A 105 -10.26 -7.14 15.12
N ALA A 106 -10.73 -7.62 16.26
CA ALA A 106 -12.05 -8.23 16.40
C ALA A 106 -13.18 -7.20 16.38
N THR A 107 -12.96 -6.01 16.97
CA THR A 107 -14.03 -5.04 17.24
C THR A 107 -13.82 -3.67 16.61
N GLY A 108 -12.60 -3.35 16.17
CA GLY A 108 -12.21 -2.01 15.73
C GLY A 108 -12.00 -1.01 16.88
N ASP A 109 -12.19 -1.42 18.14
CA ASP A 109 -11.99 -0.54 19.29
C ASP A 109 -10.55 -0.08 19.41
N LYS A 110 -10.34 1.20 19.71
CA LYS A 110 -8.99 1.72 19.96
C LYS A 110 -8.39 1.11 21.21
N LEU A 111 -7.24 0.45 21.05
CA LEU A 111 -6.44 -0.09 22.15
C LEU A 111 -5.51 0.98 22.71
N TRP A 112 -4.77 1.65 21.82
CA TRP A 112 -3.87 2.76 22.15
C TRP A 112 -3.59 3.61 20.91
N SER A 113 -3.04 4.80 21.13
CA SER A 113 -2.38 5.58 20.08
C SER A 113 -1.14 6.28 20.59
N ALA A 114 -0.14 6.46 19.73
CA ALA A 114 1.10 7.17 20.01
C ALA A 114 1.20 8.39 19.10
N THR A 115 1.37 9.58 19.68
CA THR A 115 1.31 10.86 18.95
C THR A 115 2.64 11.59 19.04
N GLU A 116 3.17 12.00 17.88
CA GLU A 116 4.46 12.68 17.76
C GLU A 116 4.32 14.04 17.06
N PRO A 117 5.01 15.10 17.51
CA PRO A 117 5.11 16.33 16.73
C PRO A 117 5.88 16.06 15.44
N ALA A 118 5.47 16.70 14.34
CA ALA A 118 6.25 16.67 13.11
C ALA A 118 7.55 17.47 13.26
N LYS A 119 8.61 17.03 12.60
CA LYS A 119 9.80 17.85 12.38
C LYS A 119 9.46 18.97 11.40
N LEU A 120 9.87 20.21 11.72
CA LEU A 120 9.58 21.40 10.93
C LEU A 120 10.86 22.03 10.36
N PRO A 121 10.79 22.70 9.19
CA PRO A 121 9.60 22.83 8.34
C PRO A 121 9.25 21.52 7.62
N GLU A 122 7.94 21.25 7.51
CA GLU A 122 7.42 20.15 6.68
C GLU A 122 7.05 20.68 5.28
N ASP A 123 6.89 19.80 4.30
CA ASP A 123 6.30 20.20 3.01
C ASP A 123 4.91 20.81 3.23
N GLU A 124 4.52 21.79 2.42
CA GLU A 124 3.22 22.46 2.60
C GLU A 124 2.06 21.56 2.16
N TYR A 125 0.88 21.73 2.78
CA TYR A 125 -0.33 21.05 2.34
C TYR A 125 -0.89 21.73 1.07
N SER A 126 -0.19 21.58 -0.06
CA SER A 126 -0.51 22.25 -1.31
C SER A 126 -0.25 21.37 -2.55
N GLY A 127 -0.66 21.84 -3.74
CA GLY A 127 -0.37 21.16 -5.01
C GLY A 127 -1.27 19.97 -5.37
N MET A 128 -0.70 19.04 -6.14
CA MET A 128 -1.41 17.87 -6.69
C MET A 128 -1.55 16.72 -5.69
N PHE A 129 -0.51 16.51 -4.85
CA PHE A 129 -0.41 15.42 -3.88
C PHE A 129 -0.31 15.97 -2.45
N THR A 130 -1.27 16.81 -2.07
CA THR A 130 -1.25 17.59 -0.81
C THR A 130 -1.06 16.75 0.46
N GLN A 131 -1.34 15.45 0.42
CA GLN A 131 -1.40 14.55 1.60
C GLN A 131 -0.18 13.63 1.74
N HIS A 132 0.70 13.60 0.74
CA HIS A 132 1.86 12.72 0.77
C HIS A 132 2.91 13.19 1.81
N GLY A 133 3.77 12.29 2.30
CA GLY A 133 4.77 12.58 3.35
C GLY A 133 4.24 12.62 4.78
N TYR A 134 2.98 13.02 5.00
CA TYR A 134 2.44 13.12 6.36
C TYR A 134 2.24 11.74 7.02
N ALA A 135 1.32 10.93 6.51
CA ALA A 135 1.09 9.57 7.02
C ALA A 135 0.93 8.57 5.88
N SER A 136 1.85 8.64 4.91
CA SER A 136 1.82 7.79 3.70
C SER A 136 2.52 6.45 3.90
N HIS A 137 3.58 6.42 4.72
CA HIS A 137 4.33 5.21 4.98
C HIS A 137 3.51 4.23 5.82
N THR A 138 3.39 3.00 5.32
CA THR A 138 2.76 1.90 6.05
C THR A 138 3.71 1.41 7.14
N PRO A 139 3.26 1.23 8.40
CA PRO A 139 4.09 0.62 9.43
C PRO A 139 4.53 -0.80 9.05
N THR A 140 5.59 -1.30 9.69
CA THR A 140 6.00 -2.71 9.59
C THR A 140 6.20 -3.31 10.97
N SER A 141 6.05 -4.62 11.13
CA SER A 141 6.20 -5.31 12.42
C SER A 141 6.93 -6.64 12.28
N ASP A 142 7.65 -7.02 13.34
CA ASP A 142 8.23 -8.35 13.51
C ASP A 142 7.43 -9.24 14.48
N GLY A 143 6.22 -8.81 14.86
CA GLY A 143 5.38 -9.48 15.86
C GLY A 143 5.65 -9.09 17.31
N GLU A 144 6.81 -8.49 17.61
CA GLU A 144 7.18 -8.01 18.94
C GLU A 144 7.18 -6.48 19.05
N ARG A 145 7.46 -5.81 17.93
CA ARG A 145 7.59 -4.36 17.83
C ARG A 145 6.88 -3.88 16.57
N VAL A 146 6.48 -2.61 16.58
CA VAL A 146 6.00 -1.91 15.40
C VAL A 146 6.96 -0.77 15.07
N TYR A 147 7.26 -0.66 13.77
CA TYR A 147 8.17 0.32 13.21
C TYR A 147 7.41 1.24 12.27
N VAL A 148 7.60 2.54 12.44
CA VAL A 148 7.03 3.58 11.57
C VAL A 148 8.15 4.41 10.97
N TYR A 149 7.89 4.94 9.77
CA TYR A 149 8.72 5.95 9.14
C TYR A 149 7.82 7.15 8.82
N TYR A 150 8.21 8.34 9.25
CA TYR A 150 7.40 9.56 9.11
C TYR A 150 8.13 10.62 8.28
N GLY A 151 8.78 10.20 7.20
CA GLY A 151 9.58 11.07 6.33
C GLY A 151 10.60 11.87 7.15
N LYS A 152 10.53 13.21 7.06
CA LYS A 152 11.41 14.15 7.79
C LYS A 152 11.44 13.93 9.30
N SER A 153 10.38 13.38 9.88
CA SER A 153 10.31 13.09 11.33
C SER A 153 11.07 11.82 11.72
N GLY A 154 11.60 11.07 10.75
CA GLY A 154 12.47 9.93 10.95
C GLY A 154 11.75 8.61 11.16
N ALA A 155 12.54 7.59 11.52
CA ALA A 155 12.08 6.25 11.87
C ALA A 155 11.89 6.11 13.38
N LEU A 156 10.82 5.46 13.81
CA LEU A 156 10.53 5.21 15.22
C LEU A 156 10.14 3.75 15.43
N ALA A 157 10.44 3.21 16.60
CA ALA A 157 9.98 1.90 17.04
C ALA A 157 9.17 2.02 18.33
N TYR A 158 8.11 1.23 18.40
CA TYR A 158 7.27 1.06 19.58
C TYR A 158 7.18 -0.42 19.94
N ASP A 159 6.95 -0.72 21.21
CA ASP A 159 6.43 -2.04 21.57
C ASP A 159 4.95 -2.18 21.16
N MET A 160 4.39 -3.39 21.30
CA MET A 160 3.00 -3.65 20.93
C MET A 160 1.96 -2.98 21.83
N ASP A 161 2.39 -2.32 22.91
CA ASP A 161 1.56 -1.54 23.84
C ASP A 161 1.66 -0.01 23.59
N GLY A 162 2.40 0.39 22.54
CA GLY A 162 2.49 1.78 22.10
C GLY A 162 3.55 2.61 22.82
N LYS A 163 4.45 2.00 23.58
CA LYS A 163 5.57 2.71 24.21
C LYS A 163 6.72 2.85 23.22
N GLU A 164 7.18 4.08 23.00
CA GLU A 164 8.37 4.34 22.18
C GLU A 164 9.61 3.65 22.78
N LEU A 165 10.33 2.94 21.93
CA LEU A 165 11.58 2.27 22.25
C LEU A 165 12.79 3.08 21.78
N TRP A 166 12.72 3.64 20.58
CA TRP A 166 13.75 4.50 20.00
C TRP A 166 13.20 5.33 18.84
N ARG A 167 13.93 6.40 18.50
CA ARG A 167 13.73 7.21 17.28
C ARG A 167 15.06 7.53 16.60
N ARG A 168 15.02 7.69 15.27
CA ARG A 168 16.19 7.96 14.43
C ARG A 168 15.86 8.91 13.28
N ASP A 169 16.62 10.00 13.20
CA ASP A 169 16.63 10.91 12.05
C ASP A 169 17.17 10.20 10.79
N CYS A 170 16.52 10.41 9.65
CA CYS A 170 16.86 9.82 8.34
C CYS A 170 17.07 10.88 7.25
N GLY A 171 17.14 12.16 7.64
CA GLY A 171 17.11 13.34 6.79
C GLY A 171 15.85 14.19 7.01
N ASP A 172 15.92 15.43 6.55
CA ASP A 172 14.83 16.41 6.57
C ASP A 172 14.68 17.16 5.23
N GLY A 173 15.29 16.63 4.17
CA GLY A 173 15.12 17.13 2.82
C GLY A 173 13.71 16.92 2.27
N SER A 174 13.44 17.59 1.17
CA SER A 174 12.23 17.46 0.37
C SER A 174 12.60 16.92 -1.01
N GLY A 175 11.69 16.18 -1.63
CA GLY A 175 11.85 15.79 -3.02
C GLY A 175 11.70 17.01 -3.94
N ARG A 176 12.21 16.93 -5.17
CA ARG A 176 12.22 18.06 -6.13
C ARG A 176 10.89 18.76 -6.43
N ASN A 177 9.77 18.11 -6.08
CA ASN A 177 8.42 18.62 -6.31
C ASN A 177 7.67 18.96 -5.01
N ASP A 178 8.31 18.83 -3.84
CA ASP A 178 7.71 19.00 -2.51
C ASP A 178 6.43 18.17 -2.31
N TRP A 179 6.39 16.98 -2.93
CA TRP A 179 5.27 16.03 -2.80
C TRP A 179 5.43 15.13 -1.58
N GLY A 180 6.42 15.32 -0.71
CA GLY A 180 6.75 14.36 0.35
C GLY A 180 7.12 12.96 -0.14
N SER A 181 7.33 12.05 0.81
CA SER A 181 7.70 10.65 0.58
C SER A 181 6.56 9.67 0.92
N ALA A 182 6.68 8.43 0.47
CA ALA A 182 5.64 7.40 0.70
C ALA A 182 6.17 5.96 0.81
N ALA A 183 7.45 5.73 0.51
CA ALA A 183 8.04 4.40 0.55
C ALA A 183 8.01 3.83 1.99
N SER A 184 7.44 2.65 2.16
CA SER A 184 7.25 2.06 3.48
C SER A 184 8.54 1.35 3.95
N PRO A 185 8.85 1.36 5.26
CA PRO A 185 10.00 0.63 5.78
C PRO A 185 9.78 -0.88 5.69
N ILE A 186 10.88 -1.63 5.56
CA ILE A 186 10.86 -3.09 5.44
C ILE A 186 11.80 -3.72 6.47
N LEU A 187 11.55 -4.98 6.80
CA LEU A 187 12.40 -5.74 7.72
C LEU A 187 13.22 -6.78 6.97
N TYR A 188 14.46 -6.96 7.40
CA TYR A 188 15.33 -8.07 7.00
C TYR A 188 16.23 -8.45 8.18
N ASN A 189 16.10 -9.67 8.69
CA ASN A 189 16.83 -10.12 9.89
C ASN A 189 16.68 -9.12 11.06
N ASN A 190 17.79 -8.51 11.50
CA ASN A 190 17.82 -7.49 12.56
C ASN A 190 17.81 -6.05 12.01
N LEU A 191 17.47 -5.86 10.74
CA LEU A 191 17.48 -4.56 10.08
C LEU A 191 16.06 -4.06 9.83
N LEU A 192 15.86 -2.77 10.10
CA LEU A 192 14.80 -1.95 9.54
C LEU A 192 15.39 -1.11 8.41
N ILE A 193 14.91 -1.30 7.20
CA ILE A 193 15.39 -0.60 6.00
C ILE A 193 14.37 0.47 5.62
N CYS A 194 14.79 1.73 5.65
CA CYS A 194 13.99 2.89 5.29
C CYS A 194 14.46 3.47 3.95
N SER A 195 13.50 3.75 3.07
CA SER A 195 13.75 4.47 1.81
C SER A 195 13.58 5.98 2.05
N ALA A 196 14.65 6.61 2.52
CA ALA A 196 14.74 8.04 2.80
C ALA A 196 15.14 8.83 1.55
N THR A 197 14.42 8.59 0.46
CA THR A 197 14.78 9.02 -0.90
C THR A 197 14.55 10.52 -1.08
N ALA A 198 13.45 11.06 -0.56
CA ALA A 198 13.20 12.51 -0.50
C ALA A 198 14.01 13.17 0.62
N GLU A 199 14.09 12.52 1.78
CA GLU A 199 14.68 13.14 2.97
C GLU A 199 16.20 13.25 2.89
N SER A 200 16.87 12.29 2.26
CA SER A 200 18.33 12.28 2.18
C SER A 200 18.92 11.57 0.95
N ASN A 201 18.12 11.30 -0.09
CA ASN A 201 18.55 10.57 -1.30
C ASN A 201 19.22 9.22 -0.98
N ALA A 202 18.66 8.47 -0.02
CA ALA A 202 19.30 7.27 0.49
C ALA A 202 18.35 6.12 0.86
N LEU A 203 18.87 4.90 0.77
CA LEU A 203 18.43 3.76 1.56
C LEU A 203 19.25 3.72 2.87
N ILE A 204 18.56 3.55 3.99
CA ILE A 204 19.18 3.50 5.32
C ILE A 204 18.74 2.23 6.01
N ALA A 205 19.68 1.39 6.42
CA ALA A 205 19.40 0.28 7.32
C ALA A 205 19.75 0.66 8.76
N LEU A 206 18.78 0.41 9.64
CA LEU A 206 18.89 0.61 11.07
C LEU A 206 18.87 -0.75 11.77
N ASP A 207 19.64 -0.90 12.82
CA ASP A 207 19.44 -1.98 13.78
C ASP A 207 18.03 -1.84 14.38
N LYS A 208 17.16 -2.83 14.16
CA LYS A 208 15.74 -2.73 14.53
C LYS A 208 15.51 -2.68 16.04
N THR A 209 16.51 -3.02 16.86
CA THR A 209 16.40 -3.03 18.31
C THR A 209 16.80 -1.69 18.91
N THR A 210 17.78 -1.01 18.32
CA THR A 210 18.42 0.19 18.89
C THR A 210 18.20 1.46 18.05
N GLY A 211 17.78 1.31 16.79
CA GLY A 211 17.68 2.40 15.82
C GLY A 211 19.05 2.93 15.36
N ALA A 212 20.15 2.26 15.67
CA ALA A 212 21.48 2.67 15.20
C ALA A 212 21.63 2.42 13.70
N VAL A 213 22.24 3.35 12.96
CA VAL A 213 22.51 3.15 11.53
C VAL A 213 23.56 2.04 11.37
N VAL A 214 23.23 1.01 10.60
CA VAL A 214 24.14 -0.09 10.24
C VAL A 214 24.83 0.22 8.92
N TRP A 215 24.06 0.61 7.91
CA TRP A 215 24.60 1.04 6.63
C TRP A 215 23.70 2.11 5.99
N ARG A 216 24.29 2.85 5.05
CA ARG A 216 23.61 3.86 4.24
C ARG A 216 24.13 3.77 2.81
N TYR A 217 23.21 3.64 1.86
CA TYR A 217 23.50 3.74 0.44
C TYR A 217 22.80 4.98 -0.11
N ALA A 218 23.54 5.88 -0.75
CA ALA A 218 23.01 7.15 -1.25
C ALA A 218 23.49 7.40 -2.68
N GLU A 219 22.59 7.91 -3.51
CA GLU A 219 22.83 8.28 -4.90
C GLU A 219 21.95 9.48 -5.25
N GLU A 220 22.49 10.44 -6.00
CA GLU A 220 21.73 11.61 -6.43
C GLU A 220 20.58 11.24 -7.39
N GLY A 221 19.53 12.05 -7.41
CA GLY A 221 18.38 11.85 -8.31
C GLY A 221 17.33 10.85 -7.81
N TRP A 222 17.39 10.48 -6.53
CA TRP A 222 16.40 9.57 -5.91
C TRP A 222 15.17 10.31 -5.35
N ASP A 223 15.16 11.63 -5.43
CA ASP A 223 14.09 12.52 -4.98
C ASP A 223 12.71 12.34 -5.66
N GLY A 224 12.62 11.43 -6.65
CA GLY A 224 11.39 11.01 -7.33
C GLY A 224 11.00 9.54 -7.10
N VAL A 225 11.45 8.93 -5.99
CA VAL A 225 11.22 7.51 -5.67
C VAL A 225 10.24 7.37 -4.51
N TRP A 226 9.08 6.78 -4.77
CA TRP A 226 8.06 6.42 -3.76
C TRP A 226 7.87 4.90 -3.62
N SER A 227 8.61 4.09 -4.39
CA SER A 227 8.57 2.64 -4.34
C SER A 227 9.14 2.08 -3.03
N THR A 228 8.53 1.00 -2.54
CA THR A 228 9.04 0.24 -1.39
C THR A 228 9.92 -0.90 -1.91
N PRO A 229 11.11 -1.14 -1.34
CA PRO A 229 11.95 -2.24 -1.79
C PRO A 229 11.35 -3.61 -1.45
N ILE A 230 11.72 -4.62 -2.23
CA ILE A 230 11.36 -6.02 -2.02
C ILE A 230 12.62 -6.85 -1.76
N LEU A 231 12.43 -8.02 -1.14
CA LEU A 231 13.49 -9.02 -1.00
C LEU A 231 13.29 -10.09 -2.06
N VAL A 232 14.36 -10.48 -2.73
CA VAL A 232 14.35 -11.53 -3.74
C VAL A 232 15.32 -12.61 -3.34
N GLU A 233 14.80 -13.81 -3.12
CA GLU A 233 15.62 -14.98 -2.82
C GLU A 233 16.15 -15.59 -4.11
N THR A 234 17.46 -15.83 -4.14
CA THR A 234 18.15 -16.49 -5.25
C THR A 234 18.90 -17.71 -4.74
N HIS A 235 19.45 -18.52 -5.64
CA HIS A 235 20.24 -19.70 -5.27
C HIS A 235 21.58 -19.31 -4.63
N GLY A 236 21.55 -18.91 -3.36
CA GLY A 236 22.74 -18.64 -2.54
C GLY A 236 22.81 -17.27 -1.88
N ARG A 237 21.84 -16.36 -2.11
CA ARG A 237 21.74 -15.07 -1.41
C ARG A 237 20.35 -14.45 -1.52
N THR A 238 20.07 -13.55 -0.58
CA THR A 238 18.93 -12.63 -0.63
C THR A 238 19.38 -11.29 -1.22
N GLU A 239 18.55 -10.70 -2.07
CA GLU A 239 18.81 -9.41 -2.72
C GLU A 239 17.75 -8.38 -2.31
N LEU A 240 18.17 -7.20 -1.88
CA LEU A 240 17.30 -6.05 -1.67
C LEU A 240 17.13 -5.31 -3.00
N VAL A 241 15.93 -5.36 -3.56
CA VAL A 241 15.66 -4.82 -4.89
C VAL A 241 14.81 -3.55 -4.80
N LEU A 242 15.26 -2.49 -5.47
CA LEU A 242 14.56 -1.23 -5.59
C LEU A 242 14.60 -0.73 -7.03
N SER A 243 13.46 -0.30 -7.54
CA SER A 243 13.37 0.44 -8.81
C SER A 243 13.59 1.92 -8.53
N VAL A 244 14.54 2.52 -9.24
CA VAL A 244 14.89 3.95 -9.17
C VAL A 244 14.94 4.51 -10.60
N PRO A 245 14.95 5.85 -10.79
CA PRO A 245 15.04 6.44 -12.13
C PRO A 245 16.20 5.83 -12.93
N GLY A 246 15.91 5.37 -14.15
CA GLY A 246 16.92 4.82 -15.06
C GLY A 246 17.42 3.40 -14.76
N LYS A 247 17.10 2.75 -13.63
CA LYS A 247 17.56 1.38 -13.35
C LYS A 247 16.77 0.61 -12.29
N VAL A 248 16.85 -0.72 -12.38
CA VAL A 248 16.57 -1.63 -11.26
C VAL A 248 17.88 -1.88 -10.53
N LEU A 249 17.89 -1.66 -9.21
CA LEU A 249 19.07 -1.82 -8.36
C LEU A 249 18.87 -2.98 -7.40
N ALA A 250 19.90 -3.82 -7.26
CA ALA A 250 19.96 -4.86 -6.25
C ALA A 250 21.15 -4.66 -5.31
N LEU A 251 20.88 -4.61 -4.02
CA LEU A 251 21.87 -4.48 -2.95
C LEU A 251 21.91 -5.74 -2.08
N ALA A 252 23.05 -6.00 -1.44
CA ALA A 252 23.12 -6.95 -0.34
C ALA A 252 22.40 -6.33 0.87
N PRO A 253 21.30 -6.93 1.38
CA PRO A 253 20.52 -6.31 2.45
C PRO A 253 21.30 -6.14 3.77
N GLU A 254 22.32 -6.96 4.02
CA GLU A 254 23.16 -6.88 5.22
C GLU A 254 24.12 -5.68 5.24
N THR A 255 24.59 -5.25 4.07
CA THR A 255 25.70 -4.29 3.95
C THR A 255 25.36 -3.04 3.14
N GLY A 256 24.32 -3.09 2.31
CA GLY A 256 23.99 -2.04 1.35
C GLY A 256 24.92 -2.00 0.14
N GLU A 257 25.79 -3.00 -0.03
CA GLU A 257 26.69 -3.10 -1.19
C GLU A 257 25.91 -3.41 -2.47
N VAL A 258 26.25 -2.74 -3.57
CA VAL A 258 25.64 -3.01 -4.87
C VAL A 258 26.07 -4.38 -5.36
N LEU A 259 25.10 -5.27 -5.56
CA LEU A 259 25.32 -6.58 -6.16
C LEU A 259 25.27 -6.47 -7.67
N TRP A 260 24.21 -5.86 -8.17
CA TRP A 260 24.02 -5.60 -9.59
C TRP A 260 23.01 -4.48 -9.82
N ASN A 261 23.01 -3.95 -11.04
CA ASN A 261 21.97 -3.05 -11.51
C ASN A 261 21.63 -3.35 -12.97
N CYS A 262 20.39 -3.12 -13.38
CA CYS A 262 19.91 -3.30 -14.74
C CYS A 262 19.34 -1.98 -15.26
N PRO A 263 19.87 -1.42 -16.36
CA PRO A 263 19.31 -0.21 -16.98
C PRO A 263 17.80 -0.35 -17.26
N ALA A 264 17.04 0.72 -17.00
CA ALA A 264 15.61 0.85 -17.25
C ALA A 264 15.34 1.97 -18.26
N GLY A 265 14.06 2.31 -18.47
CA GLY A 265 13.69 3.45 -19.31
C GLY A 265 14.20 4.79 -18.76
N GLU A 266 13.98 5.86 -19.52
CA GLU A 266 14.48 7.21 -19.23
C GLU A 266 13.56 8.04 -18.31
N GLY A 267 12.71 7.38 -17.52
CA GLY A 267 11.82 8.06 -16.60
C GLY A 267 12.59 8.67 -15.43
N ASP A 268 12.07 9.80 -14.95
CA ASP A 268 12.68 10.56 -13.87
C ASP A 268 12.08 10.22 -12.49
N SER A 269 11.15 9.26 -12.41
CA SER A 269 10.34 8.99 -11.21
C SER A 269 9.82 7.56 -11.14
N VAL A 270 9.82 6.96 -9.95
CA VAL A 270 9.29 5.62 -9.72
C VAL A 270 8.28 5.64 -8.56
N SER A 271 7.02 5.39 -8.87
CA SER A 271 5.94 5.34 -7.86
C SER A 271 5.55 3.91 -7.45
N SER A 272 5.59 2.97 -8.40
CA SER A 272 5.23 1.57 -8.16
C SER A 272 6.44 0.76 -7.71
N SER A 273 6.22 -0.12 -6.73
CA SER A 273 7.27 -1.04 -6.27
C SER A 273 7.52 -2.15 -7.31
N ALA A 274 8.71 -2.74 -7.30
CA ALA A 274 8.94 -3.97 -8.04
C ALA A 274 8.13 -5.12 -7.42
N ILE A 275 7.84 -6.15 -8.21
CA ILE A 275 7.27 -7.42 -7.75
C ILE A 275 8.13 -8.57 -8.22
N THR A 276 7.98 -9.75 -7.61
CA THR A 276 8.81 -10.90 -7.97
C THR A 276 8.03 -12.21 -7.91
N ALA A 277 8.39 -13.14 -8.80
CA ALA A 277 8.03 -14.55 -8.75
C ALA A 277 9.19 -15.37 -9.31
N ASP A 278 9.52 -16.49 -8.67
CA ASP A 278 10.52 -17.46 -9.14
C ASP A 278 11.88 -16.86 -9.54
N GLY A 279 12.36 -15.88 -8.76
CA GLY A 279 13.63 -15.19 -8.99
C GLY A 279 13.62 -14.24 -10.20
N VAL A 280 12.46 -13.97 -10.80
CA VAL A 280 12.27 -12.92 -11.80
C VAL A 280 11.66 -11.70 -11.12
N ILE A 281 12.20 -10.54 -11.43
CA ILE A 281 11.78 -9.24 -10.94
C ILE A 281 11.03 -8.54 -12.06
N TYR A 282 9.84 -8.04 -11.75
CA TYR A 282 9.01 -7.30 -12.68
C TYR A 282 8.87 -5.86 -12.21
N THR A 283 9.02 -4.94 -13.15
CA THR A 283 8.68 -3.54 -12.95
C THR A 283 7.61 -3.17 -13.96
N ILE A 284 6.53 -2.53 -13.49
CA ILE A 284 5.51 -1.95 -14.36
C ILE A 284 5.39 -0.50 -13.96
N THR A 285 6.18 0.34 -14.63
CA THR A 285 6.27 1.76 -14.34
C THR A 285 5.53 2.55 -15.42
N GLY A 286 5.19 3.79 -15.11
CA GLY A 286 4.53 4.67 -16.09
C GLY A 286 5.48 5.08 -17.22
N ARG A 287 6.51 5.86 -16.89
CA ARG A 287 7.41 6.48 -17.88
C ARG A 287 8.62 5.61 -18.23
N ASP A 288 9.09 4.74 -17.34
CA ASP A 288 10.23 3.83 -17.61
C ASP A 288 9.82 2.53 -18.33
N GLY A 289 8.54 2.38 -18.68
CA GLY A 289 7.99 1.16 -19.28
C GLY A 289 7.89 0.00 -18.28
N ALA A 290 7.89 -1.21 -18.81
CA ALA A 290 7.90 -2.44 -18.01
C ALA A 290 9.04 -3.35 -18.42
N MET A 291 9.57 -4.10 -17.46
CA MET A 291 10.57 -5.13 -17.73
C MET A 291 10.41 -6.34 -16.81
N ALA A 292 10.93 -7.46 -17.28
CA ALA A 292 11.29 -8.61 -16.45
C ALA A 292 12.80 -8.80 -16.48
N VAL A 293 13.42 -8.89 -15.30
CA VAL A 293 14.85 -9.16 -15.13
C VAL A 293 15.05 -10.28 -14.12
N ARG A 294 15.92 -11.23 -14.46
CA ARG A 294 16.31 -12.32 -13.57
C ARG A 294 17.27 -11.82 -12.50
N ALA A 295 16.97 -12.17 -11.25
CA ALA A 295 17.81 -11.90 -10.09
C ALA A 295 19.08 -12.77 -10.11
N GLY A 296 20.06 -12.47 -9.25
CA GLY A 296 21.31 -13.24 -9.17
C GLY A 296 22.43 -12.75 -10.09
N GLY A 297 22.30 -11.55 -10.65
CA GLY A 297 23.30 -10.91 -11.52
C GLY A 297 24.59 -10.47 -10.80
N SER A 298 25.51 -9.85 -11.53
CA SER A 298 26.70 -9.23 -10.95
C SER A 298 27.13 -8.03 -11.77
N GLY A 299 27.37 -6.89 -11.12
CA GLY A 299 27.71 -5.64 -11.81
C GLY A 299 26.56 -5.07 -12.63
N GLU A 300 26.84 -4.40 -13.73
CA GLU A 300 25.78 -3.98 -14.66
C GLU A 300 25.32 -5.18 -15.48
N VAL A 301 24.02 -5.48 -15.43
CA VAL A 301 23.41 -6.59 -16.19
C VAL A 301 22.54 -6.03 -17.29
N GLU A 302 22.76 -6.51 -18.52
CA GLU A 302 21.97 -6.13 -19.69
C GLU A 302 21.25 -7.37 -20.26
N GLU A 303 21.21 -7.54 -21.59
CA GLU A 303 20.35 -8.51 -22.29
C GLU A 303 20.37 -9.93 -21.72
N SER A 304 21.50 -10.40 -21.20
CA SER A 304 21.63 -11.77 -20.66
C SER A 304 20.76 -12.09 -19.44
N GLN A 305 20.22 -11.09 -18.74
CA GLN A 305 19.34 -11.27 -17.58
C GLN A 305 17.94 -10.69 -17.80
N VAL A 306 17.72 -9.97 -18.91
CA VAL A 306 16.43 -9.38 -19.23
C VAL A 306 15.60 -10.39 -20.00
N GLU A 307 14.48 -10.81 -19.42
CA GLU A 307 13.56 -11.77 -20.04
C GLU A 307 12.70 -11.06 -21.10
N TRP A 308 12.24 -9.83 -20.80
CA TRP A 308 11.52 -8.98 -21.75
C TRP A 308 11.50 -7.51 -21.31
N ARG A 309 11.23 -6.62 -22.28
CA ARG A 309 10.93 -5.20 -22.06
C ARG A 309 9.72 -4.82 -22.89
N GLU A 310 8.76 -4.18 -22.25
CA GLU A 310 7.49 -3.81 -22.89
C GLU A 310 7.09 -2.37 -22.56
N ASN A 311 6.31 -1.75 -23.45
CA ASN A 311 5.80 -0.40 -23.26
C ASN A 311 4.42 -0.40 -22.57
N LEU A 312 4.34 -1.07 -21.42
CA LEU A 312 3.11 -1.17 -20.65
C LEU A 312 2.79 0.14 -19.94
N ARG A 313 1.50 0.47 -19.83
CA ARG A 313 1.04 1.69 -19.16
C ARG A 313 0.86 1.43 -17.66
N GLY A 314 1.92 1.63 -16.88
CA GLY A 314 1.88 1.53 -15.43
C GLY A 314 0.98 2.57 -14.74
N GLY A 315 0.85 2.43 -13.42
CA GLY A 315 0.07 3.32 -12.55
C GLY A 315 0.86 3.74 -11.31
N ILE A 316 0.15 4.37 -10.36
CA ILE A 316 0.71 4.66 -9.03
C ILE A 316 0.68 3.39 -8.17
N GLY A 317 -0.44 2.64 -8.22
CA GLY A 317 -0.57 1.36 -7.54
C GLY A 317 0.39 0.31 -8.12
N THR A 318 0.98 -0.48 -7.22
CA THR A 318 1.93 -1.54 -7.56
C THR A 318 1.18 -2.74 -8.17
N ALA A 319 1.70 -3.29 -9.27
CA ALA A 319 1.17 -4.51 -9.88
C ALA A 319 1.25 -5.71 -8.92
N LEU A 320 0.67 -6.86 -9.26
CA LEU A 320 0.91 -8.13 -8.57
C LEU A 320 1.10 -9.25 -9.58
N VAL A 321 1.86 -10.27 -9.21
CA VAL A 321 2.08 -11.47 -10.01
C VAL A 321 1.44 -12.66 -9.29
N HIS A 322 0.65 -13.44 -10.02
CA HIS A 322 -0.04 -14.63 -9.50
C HIS A 322 -0.25 -15.63 -10.64
N ASP A 323 0.11 -16.89 -10.43
CA ASP A 323 -0.05 -18.00 -11.39
C ASP A 323 0.42 -17.67 -12.82
N GLY A 324 1.60 -17.06 -12.94
CA GLY A 324 2.20 -16.72 -14.23
C GLY A 324 1.56 -15.54 -14.96
N LEU A 325 0.69 -14.78 -14.29
CA LEU A 325 0.05 -13.59 -14.82
C LEU A 325 0.38 -12.37 -13.95
N ILE A 326 0.54 -11.21 -14.57
CA ILE A 326 0.74 -9.93 -13.88
C ILE A 326 -0.50 -9.06 -14.04
N TYR A 327 -1.06 -8.59 -12.93
CA TYR A 327 -2.27 -7.79 -12.88
C TYR A 327 -2.00 -6.40 -12.29
N TRP A 328 -2.59 -5.37 -12.90
CA TRP A 328 -2.61 -4.04 -12.31
C TRP A 328 -3.76 -3.20 -12.84
N SER A 329 -4.18 -2.22 -12.04
CA SER A 329 -5.10 -1.18 -12.50
C SER A 329 -4.34 0.08 -12.88
N SER A 330 -4.71 0.69 -13.99
CA SER A 330 -4.20 2.01 -14.39
C SER A 330 -5.20 2.73 -15.27
N ARG A 331 -5.42 4.01 -15.01
CA ARG A 331 -6.31 4.90 -15.78
C ARG A 331 -7.74 4.34 -15.94
N GLY A 332 -8.25 3.62 -14.95
CA GLY A 332 -9.57 2.99 -14.97
C GLY A 332 -9.66 1.75 -15.87
N MET A 333 -8.52 1.14 -16.23
CA MET A 333 -8.46 -0.19 -16.85
C MET A 333 -7.92 -1.19 -15.84
N MET A 334 -8.44 -2.41 -15.86
CA MET A 334 -7.76 -3.61 -15.37
C MET A 334 -6.90 -4.15 -16.50
N ASN A 335 -5.63 -4.42 -16.22
CA ASN A 335 -4.68 -4.93 -17.19
C ASN A 335 -4.16 -6.28 -16.69
N CYS A 336 -3.95 -7.21 -17.62
CA CYS A 336 -3.34 -8.49 -17.37
C CYS A 336 -2.35 -8.80 -18.49
N VAL A 337 -1.12 -9.20 -18.13
CA VAL A 337 -0.11 -9.68 -19.07
C VAL A 337 0.41 -11.05 -18.64
N ASP A 338 0.95 -11.80 -19.59
CA ASP A 338 1.67 -13.03 -19.31
C ASP A 338 3.02 -12.69 -18.67
N ALA A 339 3.32 -13.26 -17.50
CA ALA A 339 4.53 -12.92 -16.75
C ALA A 339 5.80 -13.39 -17.47
N ALA A 340 5.71 -14.43 -18.30
CA ALA A 340 6.88 -14.97 -18.99
C ALA A 340 7.25 -14.15 -20.24
N THR A 341 6.27 -13.53 -20.90
CA THR A 341 6.49 -12.83 -22.18
C THR A 341 6.24 -11.34 -22.14
N GLY A 342 5.48 -10.83 -21.16
CA GLY A 342 5.03 -9.45 -21.11
C GLY A 342 3.85 -9.15 -22.06
N GLU A 343 3.39 -10.14 -22.83
CA GLU A 343 2.30 -9.96 -23.80
C GLU A 343 0.95 -9.72 -23.11
N GLU A 344 0.16 -8.80 -23.67
CA GLU A 344 -1.20 -8.53 -23.20
C GLU A 344 -2.08 -9.78 -23.29
N VAL A 345 -2.68 -10.15 -22.16
CA VAL A 345 -3.69 -11.20 -22.07
C VAL A 345 -5.08 -10.59 -22.19
N TYR A 346 -5.35 -9.54 -21.41
CA TYR A 346 -6.52 -8.69 -21.58
C TYR A 346 -6.30 -7.29 -21.01
N GLN A 347 -7.09 -6.32 -21.52
CA GLN A 347 -7.19 -4.97 -20.99
C GLN A 347 -8.66 -4.53 -21.02
N GLU A 348 -9.27 -4.38 -19.84
CA GLU A 348 -10.72 -4.15 -19.71
C GLU A 348 -11.04 -2.94 -18.84
N ARG A 349 -12.14 -2.25 -19.16
CA ARG A 349 -12.55 -1.05 -18.41
C ARG A 349 -13.13 -1.46 -17.06
N LEU A 350 -12.62 -0.85 -15.99
CA LEU A 350 -13.25 -0.92 -14.68
C LEU A 350 -14.52 -0.06 -14.69
N VAL A 351 -15.68 -0.73 -14.68
CA VAL A 351 -17.00 -0.09 -14.68
C VAL A 351 -17.23 0.64 -13.37
N VAL A 352 -17.63 1.89 -13.43
CA VAL A 352 -18.16 2.64 -12.29
C VAL A 352 -19.66 2.77 -12.52
N ASP A 353 -20.48 2.38 -11.55
CA ASP A 353 -21.92 2.68 -11.61
C ASP A 353 -22.08 4.20 -11.54
N GLU A 354 -22.30 4.84 -12.69
CA GLU A 354 -22.63 6.25 -12.75
C GLU A 354 -24.07 6.43 -12.26
N ALA A 355 -24.25 6.99 -11.06
CA ALA A 355 -25.46 7.75 -10.79
C ALA A 355 -25.56 8.86 -11.86
N PRO A 356 -26.74 9.13 -12.46
CA PRO A 356 -26.87 10.11 -13.53
C PRO A 356 -26.37 11.48 -13.05
N GLN A 357 -25.24 11.91 -13.59
CA GLN A 357 -24.61 13.17 -13.23
C GLN A 357 -25.41 14.31 -13.85
N ALA A 358 -26.04 15.14 -13.01
CA ALA A 358 -26.53 16.43 -13.45
C ALA A 358 -25.35 17.26 -13.95
N ASP A 359 -25.47 17.83 -15.14
CA ASP A 359 -24.44 18.61 -15.83
C ASP A 359 -23.80 19.64 -14.90
N ALA A 360 -22.59 19.35 -14.40
CA ALA A 360 -21.72 20.34 -13.79
C ALA A 360 -20.86 20.99 -14.88
N PRO A 361 -20.63 22.32 -14.86
CA PRO A 361 -19.90 22.99 -15.93
C PRO A 361 -18.44 22.54 -15.96
N ALA A 362 -17.91 22.39 -17.17
CA ALA A 362 -16.51 22.06 -17.39
C ALA A 362 -15.60 23.20 -16.89
N GLU A 363 -14.86 22.97 -15.79
CA GLU A 363 -13.71 23.81 -15.46
C GLU A 363 -12.58 23.53 -16.43
N ALA A 364 -12.05 24.61 -16.98
CA ALA A 364 -11.08 24.63 -18.06
C ALA A 364 -9.73 24.05 -17.59
N ALA A 365 -9.29 22.99 -18.26
CA ALA A 365 -7.88 22.65 -18.29
C ALA A 365 -7.18 23.61 -19.24
N GLU A 366 -6.58 24.68 -18.72
CA GLU A 366 -5.61 25.49 -19.47
C GLU A 366 -4.29 24.72 -19.52
N GLY A 367 -4.01 24.13 -20.68
CA GLY A 367 -2.69 23.71 -21.08
C GLY A 367 -2.26 24.62 -22.24
N GLU A 368 -1.24 25.44 -22.01
CA GLU A 368 -0.53 26.11 -23.09
C GLU A 368 0.30 25.07 -23.85
N ALA A 369 -0.04 24.84 -25.11
CA ALA A 369 0.84 24.22 -26.08
C ALA A 369 0.70 25.00 -27.40
N GLY A 370 1.84 25.53 -27.85
CA GLY A 370 1.98 26.38 -29.02
C GLY A 370 1.50 25.73 -30.33
N GLU A 371 1.11 26.63 -31.24
CA GLU A 371 0.52 26.37 -32.54
C GLU A 371 1.40 25.55 -33.50
N SER A 372 0.79 24.64 -34.25
CA SER A 372 0.84 24.65 -35.73
C SER A 372 -0.07 23.59 -36.37
N GLY A 373 -0.99 24.04 -37.24
CA GLY A 373 -1.12 23.55 -38.62
C GLY A 373 -1.89 22.26 -38.96
N ASP A 374 -3.22 22.37 -38.99
CA ASP A 374 -4.13 22.03 -40.12
C ASP A 374 -4.65 20.60 -40.44
N ALA A 375 -5.94 20.60 -40.80
CA ALA A 375 -6.84 19.63 -41.47
C ALA A 375 -7.64 18.55 -40.67
N PRO A 376 -8.99 18.42 -40.88
CA PRO A 376 -9.89 17.70 -39.99
C PRO A 376 -10.21 16.26 -40.45
N ARG A 377 -10.29 15.31 -39.52
CA ARG A 377 -10.92 14.00 -39.77
C ARG A 377 -11.92 13.62 -38.67
N ARG A 378 -13.17 13.43 -39.13
CA ARG A 378 -14.34 12.76 -38.53
C ARG A 378 -14.32 12.54 -37.00
N ARG A 379 -15.15 13.34 -36.33
CA ARG A 379 -15.47 13.26 -34.90
C ARG A 379 -16.24 11.96 -34.59
N GLY A 380 -15.51 10.90 -34.26
CA GLY A 380 -16.04 9.75 -33.52
C GLY A 380 -16.33 10.16 -32.07
N ARG A 381 -17.48 9.73 -31.57
CA ARG A 381 -18.04 10.00 -30.24
C ARG A 381 -17.00 9.63 -29.15
N ARG A 382 -16.39 10.64 -28.51
CA ARG A 382 -15.48 10.47 -27.37
C ARG A 382 -16.35 10.10 -26.15
N GLY A 383 -16.43 8.80 -25.84
CA GLY A 383 -17.01 8.30 -24.59
C GLY A 383 -16.27 8.88 -23.38
N GLY A 384 -17.01 9.08 -22.28
CA GLY A 384 -16.61 9.86 -21.11
C GLY A 384 -15.32 9.42 -20.43
N ARG A 385 -14.66 10.38 -19.77
CA ARG A 385 -13.49 10.21 -18.90
C ARG A 385 -13.85 9.59 -17.53
N GLY A 386 -14.79 8.63 -17.51
CA GLY A 386 -15.29 7.99 -16.29
C GLY A 386 -14.55 6.69 -16.01
N GLY A 387 -13.40 6.76 -15.35
CA GLY A 387 -12.73 5.58 -14.80
C GLY A 387 -12.03 6.00 -13.53
N SER A 388 -12.35 5.33 -12.41
CA SER A 388 -11.73 5.61 -11.11
C SER A 388 -10.21 5.50 -11.23
N ARG A 389 -9.49 6.60 -10.94
CA ARG A 389 -8.02 6.64 -10.93
C ARG A 389 -7.56 6.14 -9.55
N GLY A 390 -7.39 4.83 -9.40
CA GLY A 390 -6.91 4.23 -8.15
C GLY A 390 -5.44 4.53 -7.86
N TYR A 391 -5.12 4.83 -6.60
CA TYR A 391 -3.75 4.90 -6.08
C TYR A 391 -3.37 3.61 -5.35
N ALA A 392 -4.37 3.02 -4.68
CA ALA A 392 -4.25 1.73 -4.04
C ALA A 392 -3.82 0.65 -5.04
N SER A 393 -2.99 -0.26 -4.57
CA SER A 393 -2.58 -1.40 -5.35
C SER A 393 -3.64 -2.51 -5.25
N PRO A 394 -3.83 -3.38 -6.26
CA PRO A 394 -4.65 -4.57 -6.09
C PRO A 394 -4.01 -5.54 -5.08
N VAL A 395 -4.86 -6.35 -4.45
CA VAL A 395 -4.47 -7.48 -3.60
C VAL A 395 -5.23 -8.74 -4.00
N VAL A 396 -4.67 -9.92 -3.72
CA VAL A 396 -5.22 -11.24 -4.07
C VAL A 396 -5.38 -12.10 -2.84
N ALA A 397 -6.49 -12.84 -2.78
CA ALA A 397 -6.69 -13.98 -1.88
C ALA A 397 -7.60 -15.00 -2.55
N GLY A 398 -7.24 -16.28 -2.48
CA GLY A 398 -7.92 -17.34 -3.23
C GLY A 398 -8.00 -17.00 -4.73
N ASP A 399 -9.19 -17.18 -5.32
CA ASP A 399 -9.41 -16.94 -6.75
C ASP A 399 -9.72 -15.46 -7.10
N TYR A 400 -9.63 -14.55 -6.13
CA TYR A 400 -10.10 -13.17 -6.28
C TYR A 400 -8.97 -12.15 -6.18
N LEU A 401 -9.00 -11.20 -7.11
CA LEU A 401 -8.30 -9.93 -7.05
C LEU A 401 -9.27 -8.83 -6.58
N TYR A 402 -8.86 -8.05 -5.58
CA TYR A 402 -9.58 -6.91 -5.05
C TYR A 402 -8.86 -5.63 -5.46
N ASN A 403 -9.52 -4.82 -6.28
CA ASN A 403 -9.02 -3.53 -6.72
C ASN A 403 -9.80 -2.40 -6.05
N THR A 404 -9.09 -1.40 -5.52
CA THR A 404 -9.69 -0.25 -4.83
C THR A 404 -9.59 1.00 -5.68
N GLY A 405 -10.74 1.57 -6.02
CA GLY A 405 -10.89 2.89 -6.62
C GLY A 405 -10.87 3.98 -5.57
N ARG A 406 -10.33 5.14 -5.94
CA ARG A 406 -10.10 6.27 -5.04
C ARG A 406 -11.40 6.88 -4.47
N ASP A 407 -12.48 6.71 -5.21
CA ASP A 407 -13.83 7.15 -4.90
C ASP A 407 -14.60 6.18 -3.98
N GLY A 408 -13.96 5.13 -3.46
CA GLY A 408 -14.59 4.10 -2.64
C GLY A 408 -15.36 3.06 -3.46
N THR A 409 -15.13 2.99 -4.77
CA THR A 409 -15.61 1.90 -5.62
C THR A 409 -14.58 0.76 -5.60
N PHE A 410 -15.02 -0.47 -5.43
CA PHE A 410 -14.16 -1.65 -5.41
C PHE A 410 -14.58 -2.63 -6.47
N HIS A 411 -13.61 -3.21 -7.17
CA HIS A 411 -13.83 -4.23 -8.19
C HIS A 411 -13.25 -5.55 -7.70
N VAL A 412 -14.08 -6.59 -7.67
CA VAL A 412 -13.64 -7.96 -7.38
C VAL A 412 -13.62 -8.72 -8.68
N VAL A 413 -12.43 -9.16 -9.09
CA VAL A 413 -12.18 -9.82 -10.37
C VAL A 413 -11.72 -11.24 -10.09
N ARG A 414 -12.26 -12.24 -10.80
CA ARG A 414 -11.70 -13.59 -10.72
C ARG A 414 -10.40 -13.64 -11.50
N LEU A 415 -9.41 -14.30 -10.91
CA LEU A 415 -8.12 -14.52 -11.54
C LEU A 415 -8.26 -15.47 -12.73
N GLY A 416 -7.49 -15.22 -13.79
CA GLY A 416 -7.52 -16.04 -14.99
C GLY A 416 -7.05 -15.30 -16.23
N ARG A 417 -7.08 -16.00 -17.37
CA ARG A 417 -6.71 -15.44 -18.68
C ARG A 417 -7.86 -14.71 -19.38
N GLU A 418 -9.05 -14.73 -18.80
CA GLU A 418 -10.21 -13.99 -19.27
C GLU A 418 -10.64 -13.03 -18.15
N TYR A 419 -11.07 -11.82 -18.53
CA TYR A 419 -11.58 -10.86 -17.56
C TYR A 419 -12.97 -11.29 -17.07
N ASP A 420 -13.08 -11.61 -15.79
CA ASP A 420 -14.33 -11.96 -15.12
C ASP A 420 -14.55 -11.06 -13.89
N LEU A 421 -15.42 -10.07 -14.03
CA LEU A 421 -15.81 -9.16 -12.95
C LEU A 421 -16.87 -9.84 -12.08
N ALA A 422 -16.45 -10.33 -10.91
CA ALA A 422 -17.32 -11.02 -9.97
C ALA A 422 -18.27 -10.07 -9.22
N ALA A 423 -17.81 -8.88 -8.84
CA ALA A 423 -18.62 -7.90 -8.12
C ALA A 423 -18.06 -6.47 -8.24
N VAL A 424 -18.96 -5.50 -8.05
CA VAL A 424 -18.62 -4.09 -7.82
C VAL A 424 -19.25 -3.68 -6.49
N ASN A 425 -18.44 -3.14 -5.59
CA ASN A 425 -18.88 -2.71 -4.26
C ASN A 425 -18.63 -1.21 -4.08
N LYS A 426 -19.37 -0.58 -3.17
CA LYS A 426 -19.23 0.83 -2.85
C LYS A 426 -19.19 1.03 -1.34
N LEU A 427 -18.20 1.78 -0.86
CA LEU A 427 -18.23 2.43 0.45
C LEU A 427 -18.23 3.94 0.21
N ALA A 428 -19.22 4.65 0.75
CA ALA A 428 -19.45 6.06 0.45
C ALA A 428 -19.45 6.91 1.71
N ASP A 429 -18.26 7.24 2.22
CA ASP A 429 -18.07 8.17 3.35
C ASP A 429 -17.61 9.57 2.91
N GLY A 430 -17.50 9.79 1.58
CA GLY A 430 -16.96 11.01 0.99
C GLY A 430 -15.49 11.25 1.33
N GLY A 431 -14.77 10.25 1.81
CA GLY A 431 -13.33 10.24 2.03
C GLY A 431 -12.55 9.69 0.84
N ASP A 432 -11.23 9.80 0.93
CA ASP A 432 -10.30 9.33 -0.08
C ASP A 432 -9.84 7.89 0.19
N PHE A 433 -9.91 6.99 -0.81
CA PHE A 433 -9.49 5.59 -0.70
C PHE A 433 -8.17 5.35 -1.44
N SER A 434 -7.08 5.94 -0.91
CA SER A 434 -5.74 5.84 -1.52
C SER A 434 -4.90 4.67 -0.99
N ALA A 435 -5.30 4.04 0.12
CA ALA A 435 -4.54 2.98 0.76
C ALA A 435 -4.85 1.60 0.17
N THR A 436 -3.82 0.75 0.06
CA THR A 436 -3.97 -0.65 -0.33
C THR A 436 -4.62 -1.44 0.82
N PRO A 437 -5.64 -2.28 0.56
CA PRO A 437 -6.24 -3.12 1.59
C PRO A 437 -5.25 -4.10 2.23
N ALA A 438 -5.52 -4.51 3.48
CA ALA A 438 -4.84 -5.63 4.13
C ALA A 438 -5.75 -6.84 4.20
N LEU A 439 -5.22 -8.02 3.90
CA LEU A 439 -5.96 -9.27 3.91
C LEU A 439 -5.46 -10.15 5.05
N SER A 440 -6.37 -10.74 5.81
CA SER A 440 -6.00 -11.68 6.87
C SER A 440 -7.18 -12.54 7.27
N ASP A 441 -7.05 -13.86 7.18
CA ASP A 441 -8.04 -14.85 7.63
C ASP A 441 -9.47 -14.59 7.12
N GLY A 442 -9.62 -14.46 5.80
CA GLY A 442 -10.92 -14.18 5.17
C GLY A 442 -11.48 -12.78 5.45
N MET A 443 -10.70 -11.89 6.06
CA MET A 443 -11.07 -10.49 6.29
C MET A 443 -10.27 -9.55 5.39
N MET A 444 -10.89 -8.43 5.03
CA MET A 444 -10.26 -7.34 4.32
C MET A 444 -10.40 -6.05 5.12
N LEU A 445 -9.28 -5.43 5.46
CA LEU A 445 -9.23 -4.13 6.09
C LEU A 445 -9.01 -3.06 5.04
N VAL A 446 -9.89 -2.07 5.01
CA VAL A 446 -9.86 -0.97 4.05
C VAL A 446 -9.94 0.33 4.82
N ARG A 447 -9.10 1.31 4.49
CA ARG A 447 -9.23 2.66 5.04
C ARG A 447 -9.64 3.67 3.98
N SER A 448 -10.37 4.68 4.42
CA SER A 448 -10.47 5.97 3.74
C SER A 448 -9.63 7.01 4.49
N SER A 449 -9.77 8.28 4.10
CA SER A 449 -9.26 9.42 4.88
C SER A 449 -10.02 9.67 6.18
N LYS A 450 -11.14 8.97 6.44
CA LYS A 450 -12.01 9.20 7.61
C LYS A 450 -12.21 7.95 8.47
N TYR A 451 -12.30 6.78 7.86
CA TYR A 451 -12.70 5.55 8.55
C TYR A 451 -11.75 4.40 8.23
N LEU A 452 -11.69 3.42 9.13
CA LEU A 452 -11.21 2.08 8.85
C LEU A 452 -12.38 1.10 8.91
N TYR A 453 -12.46 0.23 7.91
CA TYR A 453 -13.51 -0.77 7.70
C TYR A 453 -12.91 -2.17 7.79
N CYS A 454 -13.66 -3.10 8.38
CA CYS A 454 -13.40 -4.53 8.29
C CYS A 454 -14.52 -5.22 7.52
N ILE A 455 -14.18 -5.77 6.37
CA ILE A 455 -15.07 -6.56 5.52
C ILE A 455 -14.80 -8.03 5.80
N LYS A 456 -15.83 -8.78 6.21
CA LYS A 456 -15.76 -10.22 6.54
C LYS A 456 -17.14 -10.86 6.33
N ALA A 457 -17.18 -12.12 5.89
CA ALA A 457 -18.43 -12.82 5.65
C ALA A 457 -19.30 -12.91 6.92
N GLU A 458 -20.60 -12.64 6.79
CA GLU A 458 -21.58 -12.81 7.88
C GLU A 458 -21.73 -14.30 8.23
N GLY A 459 -21.14 -14.69 9.35
CA GLY A 459 -21.10 -16.08 9.83
C GLY A 459 -20.27 -16.23 11.11
N ASP A 460 -19.29 -15.35 11.28
CA ASP A 460 -18.54 -15.18 12.52
C ASP A 460 -19.05 -13.96 13.28
N ALA A 461 -19.34 -14.13 14.57
CA ALA A 461 -19.96 -13.11 15.40
C ALA A 461 -19.16 -11.80 15.40
N VAL A 462 -19.74 -10.71 14.88
CA VAL A 462 -19.22 -9.35 15.11
C VAL A 462 -20.34 -8.46 15.62
N ALA A 463 -20.04 -7.78 16.73
CA ALA A 463 -20.94 -6.84 17.38
C ALA A 463 -21.16 -5.64 16.46
N LYS A 464 -22.43 -5.41 16.07
CA LYS A 464 -22.87 -4.16 15.43
C LYS A 464 -22.87 -3.03 16.47
N ASN A 465 -21.69 -2.56 16.86
CA ASN A 465 -21.56 -1.32 17.65
C ASN A 465 -21.11 -0.21 16.71
N PHE A 466 -22.07 0.41 16.03
CA PHE A 466 -21.85 1.71 15.42
C PHE A 466 -22.23 2.78 16.46
N PRO A 467 -21.28 3.45 17.13
CA PRO A 467 -21.63 4.68 17.81
C PRO A 467 -21.99 5.71 16.74
N LEU A 468 -23.29 5.94 16.55
CA LEU A 468 -23.80 7.15 15.90
C LEU A 468 -23.50 8.33 16.82
N ASN A 469 -22.32 8.92 16.72
CA ASN A 469 -22.11 10.24 17.30
C ASN A 469 -22.77 11.25 16.36
N ALA A 470 -24.00 11.63 16.72
CA ALA A 470 -24.64 12.82 16.17
C ALA A 470 -23.76 14.03 16.53
N VAL A 471 -23.27 14.73 15.52
CA VAL A 471 -22.64 16.03 15.68
C VAL A 471 -23.76 17.02 15.96
N ASP A 472 -24.06 17.28 17.23
CA ASP A 472 -24.83 18.46 17.62
C ASP A 472 -23.97 19.69 17.35
N GLY A 473 -24.27 20.38 16.24
CA GLY A 473 -23.74 21.71 15.98
C GLY A 473 -24.20 22.70 17.06
N PRO A 474 -23.42 23.75 17.35
CA PRO A 474 -23.77 24.70 18.40
C PRO A 474 -25.07 25.42 18.04
N THR A 475 -26.12 25.18 18.84
CA THR A 475 -27.37 25.93 18.78
C THR A 475 -27.09 27.41 19.01
N ALA A 476 -27.47 28.22 18.02
CA ALA A 476 -27.52 29.66 18.15
C ALA A 476 -28.54 30.09 19.23
N SER A 477 -28.19 31.20 19.88
CA SER A 477 -28.97 32.00 20.83
C SER A 477 -28.89 31.62 22.31
N GLN A 478 -28.28 32.54 23.09
CA GLN A 478 -29.00 33.26 24.15
C GLN A 478 -28.26 34.56 24.53
N ARG A 479 -28.85 35.67 24.08
CA ARG A 479 -28.78 37.08 24.52
C ARG A 479 -27.48 37.87 24.40
#